data_AF-A0A1Q9S2H2-F1
#
_entry.id   AF-A0A1Q9S2H2-F1
#
_cell.length_a   1.000
_cell.length_b   1.000
_cell.length_c   1.000
_cell.angle_alpha   90.00
_cell.angle_beta   90.00
_cell.angle_gamma   90.00
#
_symmetry.space_group_name_H-M   'P 1'
#
loop_
_entity.id
_entity.type
_entity.pdbx_description
1 polymer ?
#
loop_
_entity_poly.entity_id
_entity_poly.type
_entity_poly.pdbx_seq_one_letter_code
_entity_poly.pdbx_strand_id
1 'polypeptide(L)'
;MLAADELPPLKVAVAEPGPIIAMKLQSIMNRGAAKEGTDLLDIVRLTLDRRCGPTSREQLAAADRLLRADALLHARHWFDQAADLSLKRVRAVPEGASLEVDDLRLVGDLLIAALDR
;
A
#
# COMPACT_ATOMS: atom_id res chain seq x y z
N MET A 1 -30.33 13.41 1.71
CA MET A 1 -29.51 12.23 2.08
C MET A 1 -30.05 11.07 1.27
N LEU A 2 -29.36 10.63 0.21
CA LEU A 2 -29.81 9.48 -0.57
C LEU A 2 -29.51 8.23 0.25
N ALA A 3 -30.54 7.56 0.74
CA ALA A 3 -30.42 6.29 1.43
C ALA A 3 -30.04 5.23 0.39
N ALA A 4 -28.78 4.78 0.43
CA ALA A 4 -28.27 3.73 -0.45
C ALA A 4 -28.68 2.31 0.02
N ASP A 5 -29.48 2.20 1.07
CA ASP A 5 -29.78 0.95 1.77
C ASP A 5 -30.71 -0.02 0.99
N GLU A 6 -31.30 0.40 -0.13
CA GLU A 6 -32.26 -0.41 -0.91
C GLU A 6 -31.72 -0.91 -2.26
N LEU A 7 -30.46 -0.61 -2.61
CA LEU A 7 -29.89 -1.08 -3.89
C LEU A 7 -29.30 -2.50 -3.74
N PRO A 8 -29.63 -3.44 -4.66
CA PRO A 8 -29.03 -4.77 -4.64
C PRO A 8 -27.50 -4.66 -4.82
N PRO A 9 -26.70 -5.57 -4.21
CA PRO A 9 -25.25 -5.54 -4.32
C PRO A 9 -24.79 -5.57 -5.78
N LEU A 10 -24.15 -4.49 -6.22
CA LEU A 10 -23.56 -4.41 -7.55
C LEU A 10 -22.20 -5.10 -7.56
N LYS A 11 -22.04 -6.12 -8.40
CA LYS A 11 -20.73 -6.74 -8.65
C LYS A 11 -19.94 -5.86 -9.61
N VAL A 12 -18.76 -5.42 -9.16
CA VAL A 12 -17.83 -4.60 -9.95
C VAL A 12 -16.50 -5.32 -10.05
N ALA A 13 -15.97 -5.44 -11.27
CA ALA A 13 -14.61 -5.93 -11.47
C ALA A 13 -13.62 -4.84 -11.04
N VAL A 14 -12.68 -5.22 -10.17
CA VAL A 14 -11.64 -4.31 -9.64
C VAL A 14 -10.27 -4.97 -9.81
N ALA A 15 -9.22 -4.17 -9.79
CA ALA A 15 -7.87 -4.68 -9.80
C ALA A 15 -7.56 -5.43 -8.50
N GLU A 16 -6.71 -6.45 -8.63
CA GLU A 16 -6.20 -7.25 -7.51
C GLU A 16 -5.25 -6.42 -6.61
N PRO A 17 -5.15 -6.73 -5.31
CA PRO A 17 -4.47 -5.87 -4.35
C PRO A 17 -2.94 -5.83 -4.52
N GLY A 18 -2.30 -6.93 -4.93
CA GLY A 18 -0.85 -6.97 -5.20
C GLY A 18 -0.44 -6.02 -6.34
N PRO A 19 -1.06 -6.11 -7.53
CA PRO A 19 -0.84 -5.15 -8.61
C PRO A 19 -1.10 -3.70 -8.22
N ILE A 20 -2.11 -3.42 -7.39
CA ILE A 20 -2.36 -2.06 -6.88
C ILE A 20 -1.18 -1.57 -6.03
N ILE A 21 -0.66 -2.40 -5.11
CA ILE A 21 0.50 -2.05 -4.29
C ILE A 21 1.73 -1.79 -5.18
N ALA A 22 2.04 -2.68 -6.13
CA ALA A 22 3.18 -2.53 -7.02
C ALA A 22 3.11 -1.21 -7.83
N MET A 23 1.94 -0.92 -8.42
CA MET A 23 1.70 0.33 -9.13
C MET A 23 1.89 1.55 -8.22
N LYS A 24 1.37 1.49 -6.98
CA LYS A 24 1.49 2.61 -6.03
C LYS A 24 2.95 2.85 -5.66
N LEU A 25 3.71 1.80 -5.34
CA LEU A 25 5.14 1.87 -5.02
C LEU A 25 5.95 2.61 -6.10
N GLN A 26 5.70 2.30 -7.37
CA GLN A 26 6.31 2.98 -8.52
C GLN A 26 5.87 4.44 -8.67
N SER A 27 4.61 4.73 -8.35
CA SER A 27 4.02 6.03 -8.63
C SER A 27 4.32 7.11 -7.59
N ILE A 28 4.59 6.73 -6.32
CA ILE A 28 4.76 7.68 -5.21
C ILE A 28 5.81 8.75 -5.55
N MET A 29 6.97 8.33 -6.05
CA MET A 29 8.10 9.23 -6.34
C MET A 29 7.84 10.25 -7.47
N ASN A 30 6.79 10.04 -8.27
CA ASN A 30 6.49 10.84 -9.46
C ASN A 30 5.26 11.75 -9.27
N ARG A 31 4.79 11.91 -8.03
CA ARG A 31 3.55 12.63 -7.71
C ARG A 31 3.78 13.71 -6.67
N GLY A 32 2.89 14.70 -6.63
CA GLY A 32 2.93 15.75 -5.62
C GLY A 32 2.67 15.21 -4.21
N ALA A 33 3.17 15.92 -3.19
CA ALA A 33 3.15 15.49 -1.78
C ALA A 33 1.78 15.01 -1.24
N ALA A 34 0.67 15.61 -1.68
CA ALA A 34 -0.66 15.17 -1.28
C ALA A 34 -1.00 13.76 -1.80
N LYS A 35 -0.55 13.44 -3.02
CA LYS A 35 -0.74 12.12 -3.63
C LYS A 35 0.21 11.09 -3.07
N GLU A 36 1.45 11.48 -2.72
CA GLU A 36 2.39 10.63 -1.98
C GLU A 36 1.75 10.08 -0.70
N GLY A 37 1.16 10.96 0.13
CA GLY A 37 0.51 10.56 1.39
C GLY A 37 -0.64 9.58 1.18
N THR A 38 -1.49 9.81 0.17
CA THR A 38 -2.59 8.89 -0.13
C THR A 38 -2.12 7.54 -0.68
N ASP A 39 -1.09 7.51 -1.53
CA ASP A 39 -0.57 6.27 -2.08
C ASP A 39 0.12 5.43 -0.99
N LEU A 40 0.88 6.06 -0.08
CA LEU A 40 1.45 5.40 1.10
C LEU A 40 0.35 4.83 2.01
N LEU A 41 -0.69 5.61 2.31
CA LEU A 41 -1.80 5.16 3.15
C LEU A 41 -2.55 3.98 2.52
N ASP A 42 -2.77 3.99 1.21
CA ASP A 42 -3.44 2.90 0.51
C ASP A 42 -2.62 1.60 0.56
N ILE A 43 -1.29 1.69 0.43
CA ILE A 43 -0.42 0.52 0.59
C ILE A 43 -0.50 -0.03 2.02
N VAL A 44 -0.46 0.83 3.05
CA VAL A 44 -0.60 0.42 4.44
C VAL A 44 -1.93 -0.31 4.65
N ARG A 45 -3.03 0.28 4.17
CA ARG A 45 -4.37 -0.31 4.29
C ARG A 45 -4.47 -1.67 3.60
N LEU A 46 -4.01 -1.78 2.36
CA LEU A 46 -4.06 -3.05 1.63
C LEU A 46 -3.20 -4.12 2.27
N THR A 47 -2.03 -3.75 2.80
CA THR A 47 -1.08 -4.69 3.42
C THR A 47 -1.57 -5.20 4.77
N LEU A 48 -2.18 -4.33 5.58
CA LEU A 48 -2.68 -4.65 6.92
C LEU A 48 -4.13 -5.15 6.94
N ASP A 49 -4.87 -5.01 5.83
CA ASP A 49 -6.21 -5.56 5.72
C ASP A 49 -6.18 -7.10 5.85
N ARG A 50 -7.13 -7.64 6.62
CA ARG A 50 -7.16 -9.08 6.94
C ARG A 50 -7.44 -9.97 5.74
N ARG A 51 -8.07 -9.43 4.68
CA ARG A 51 -8.45 -10.18 3.48
C ARG A 51 -7.48 -9.91 2.34
N CYS A 52 -7.15 -8.66 2.08
CA CYS A 52 -6.27 -8.25 1.00
C CYS A 52 -4.79 -8.43 1.32
N GLY A 53 -4.40 -8.37 2.61
CA GLY A 53 -3.01 -8.45 3.04
C GLY A 53 -2.33 -9.75 2.62
N PRO A 54 -2.86 -10.95 2.98
CA PRO A 54 -2.29 -12.22 2.53
C PRO A 54 -2.22 -12.33 1.00
N THR A 55 -3.33 -12.05 0.32
CA THR A 55 -3.43 -12.13 -1.15
C THR A 55 -2.42 -11.21 -1.85
N SER A 56 -2.28 -9.97 -1.40
CA SER A 56 -1.34 -9.02 -2.00
C SER A 56 0.11 -9.47 -1.86
N ARG A 57 0.52 -9.99 -0.70
CA ARG A 57 1.87 -10.52 -0.49
C ARG A 57 2.14 -11.77 -1.31
N GLU A 58 1.16 -12.67 -1.44
CA GLU A 58 1.28 -13.85 -2.32
C GLU A 58 1.43 -13.44 -3.79
N GLN A 59 0.63 -12.49 -4.26
CA GLN A 59 0.71 -11.94 -5.61
C GLN A 59 2.05 -11.25 -5.88
N LEU A 60 2.54 -10.44 -4.93
CA LEU A 60 3.85 -9.79 -5.02
C LEU A 60 5.00 -10.80 -5.03
N ALA A 61 4.93 -11.85 -4.21
CA ALA A 61 5.93 -12.92 -4.18
C ALA A 61 5.97 -13.74 -5.49
N ALA A 62 4.81 -13.91 -6.14
CA ALA A 62 4.67 -14.63 -7.40
C ALA A 62 4.93 -13.79 -8.65
N ALA A 63 5.14 -12.47 -8.50
CA ALA A 63 5.41 -11.58 -9.61
C ALA A 63 6.76 -11.88 -10.28
N ASP A 64 6.94 -11.38 -11.50
CA ASP A 64 8.20 -11.54 -12.23
C ASP A 64 9.36 -10.82 -11.52
N ARG A 65 10.58 -11.28 -11.84
CA ARG A 65 11.79 -10.81 -11.17
C ARG A 65 12.00 -9.29 -11.26
N LEU A 66 11.67 -8.67 -12.40
CA LEU A 66 11.89 -7.24 -12.60
C LEU A 66 10.92 -6.43 -11.75
N LEU A 67 9.62 -6.77 -11.81
CA LEU A 67 8.60 -6.12 -10.98
C LEU A 67 8.90 -6.29 -9.49
N ARG A 68 9.35 -7.47 -9.06
CA ARG A 68 9.72 -7.72 -7.67
C ARG A 68 10.91 -6.88 -7.21
N ALA A 69 11.97 -6.80 -8.01
CA ALA A 69 13.15 -6.01 -7.67
C ALA A 69 12.83 -4.51 -7.56
N ASP A 70 12.01 -4.02 -8.47
CA ASP A 70 11.55 -2.63 -8.48
C ASP A 70 10.65 -2.32 -7.27
N ALA A 71 9.64 -3.15 -7.02
CA ALA A 71 8.78 -3.00 -5.85
C ALA A 71 9.59 -3.10 -4.54
N LEU A 72 10.60 -3.99 -4.47
CA LEU A 72 11.46 -4.14 -3.29
C LEU A 72 12.27 -2.87 -3.01
N LEU A 73 12.83 -2.25 -4.06
CA LEU A 73 13.56 -0.98 -3.94
C LEU A 73 12.67 0.10 -3.30
N HIS A 74 11.44 0.25 -3.81
CA HIS A 74 10.51 1.25 -3.31
C HIS A 74 9.97 0.92 -1.92
N ALA A 75 9.70 -0.35 -1.62
CA ALA A 75 9.26 -0.78 -0.30
C ALA A 75 10.33 -0.46 0.77
N ARG A 76 11.60 -0.80 0.51
CA ARG A 76 12.73 -0.47 1.41
C ARG A 76 12.89 1.04 1.58
N HIS A 77 12.76 1.80 0.50
CA HIS A 77 12.89 3.25 0.60
C HIS A 77 11.80 3.86 1.49
N TRP A 78 10.53 3.60 1.19
CA TRP A 78 9.42 4.31 1.83
C TRP A 78 9.04 3.77 3.21
N PHE A 79 9.18 2.46 3.46
CA PHE A 79 8.69 1.85 4.70
C PHE A 79 9.79 1.47 5.69
N ASP A 80 11.05 1.56 5.29
CA ASP A 80 12.21 1.32 6.15
C ASP A 80 13.07 2.60 6.25
N GLN A 81 13.77 2.96 5.17
CA GLN A 81 14.76 4.04 5.18
C GLN A 81 14.16 5.43 5.43
N ALA A 82 12.98 5.70 4.88
CA ALA A 82 12.28 6.97 4.97
C ALA A 82 10.99 6.88 5.80
N ALA A 83 10.86 5.88 6.69
CA ALA A 83 9.63 5.62 7.44
C ALA A 83 9.11 6.86 8.20
N ASP A 84 9.98 7.67 8.80
CA ASP A 84 9.58 8.89 9.50
C ASP A 84 9.03 9.97 8.55
N LEU A 85 9.60 10.09 7.34
CA LEU A 85 9.08 11.00 6.31
C LEU A 85 7.73 10.50 5.79
N SER A 86 7.64 9.21 5.50
CA SER A 86 6.40 8.55 5.10
C SER A 86 5.30 8.74 6.14
N LEU A 87 5.63 8.61 7.43
CA LEU A 87 4.68 8.84 8.52
C LEU A 87 4.16 10.28 8.52
N LYS A 88 5.04 11.27 8.32
CA LYS A 88 4.63 12.68 8.20
C LYS A 88 3.68 12.88 7.02
N ARG A 89 3.95 12.25 5.87
CA ARG A 89 3.09 12.32 4.67
C ARG A 89 1.74 11.65 4.90
N VAL A 90 1.73 10.46 5.49
CA VAL A 90 0.52 9.69 5.77
C VAL A 90 -0.36 10.39 6.80
N ARG A 91 0.23 10.94 7.88
CA ARG A 91 -0.52 11.70 8.90
C ARG A 91 -1.05 13.04 8.41
N ALA A 92 -0.55 13.55 7.28
CA ALA A 92 -1.15 14.71 6.62
C ALA A 92 -2.47 14.37 5.88
N VAL A 93 -2.75 13.08 5.68
CA VAL A 93 -4.05 12.57 5.22
C VAL A 93 -4.92 12.31 6.46
N PRO A 94 -6.15 12.87 6.55
CA PRO A 94 -6.99 12.73 7.75
C PRO A 94 -7.17 11.30 8.22
N GLU A 95 -7.35 10.37 7.30
CA GLU A 95 -7.58 8.96 7.61
C GLU A 95 -6.31 8.19 7.99
N GLY A 96 -5.13 8.79 7.86
CA GLY A 96 -3.85 8.26 8.30
C GLY A 96 -3.35 8.84 9.63
N ALA A 97 -4.12 9.75 10.26
CA ALA A 97 -3.68 10.51 11.44
C ALA A 97 -3.30 9.62 12.65
N SER A 98 -3.92 8.45 12.79
CA SER A 98 -3.68 7.53 13.90
C SER A 98 -2.54 6.54 13.67
N LEU A 99 -1.96 6.47 12.46
CA LEU A 99 -0.88 5.53 12.19
C LEU A 99 0.38 5.91 12.96
N GLU A 100 1.14 4.92 13.37
CA GLU A 100 2.41 5.05 14.07
C GLU A 100 3.57 4.57 13.20
N VAL A 101 4.80 4.94 13.55
CA VAL A 101 5.98 4.53 12.77
C VAL A 101 6.12 3.02 12.72
N ASP A 102 5.70 2.32 13.78
CA ASP A 102 5.77 0.86 13.85
C ASP A 102 4.77 0.18 12.91
N ASP A 103 3.63 0.81 12.59
CA ASP A 103 2.73 0.33 11.53
C ASP A 103 3.42 0.37 10.16
N LEU A 104 4.15 1.45 9.87
CA LEU A 104 4.88 1.59 8.62
C LEU A 104 6.03 0.58 8.52
N ARG A 105 6.77 0.39 9.61
CA ARG A 105 7.85 -0.60 9.67
C ARG A 105 7.34 -2.02 9.51
N LEU A 106 6.22 -2.36 10.17
CA LEU A 106 5.56 -3.65 9.99
C LEU A 106 5.15 -3.87 8.53
N VAL A 107 4.59 -2.86 7.87
CA VAL A 107 4.27 -2.91 6.43
C VAL A 107 5.55 -3.13 5.62
N GLY A 108 6.64 -2.43 5.95
CA GLY A 108 7.96 -2.63 5.35
C GLY A 108 8.43 -4.07 5.45
N ASP A 109 8.46 -4.64 6.65
CA ASP A 109 8.88 -6.01 6.93
C ASP A 109 8.06 -7.02 6.12
N LEU A 110 6.73 -6.85 6.12
CA LEU A 110 5.80 -7.72 5.41
C LEU A 110 5.99 -7.67 3.89
N LEU A 111 6.19 -6.49 3.31
CA LEU A 111 6.40 -6.31 1.88
C LEU A 111 7.79 -6.81 1.47
N ILE A 112 8.84 -6.45 2.22
CA ILE A 112 10.22 -6.89 1.96
C ILE A 112 10.29 -8.42 2.01
N ALA A 113 9.73 -9.06 3.03
CA ALA A 113 9.73 -10.52 3.13
C ALA A 113 8.99 -11.22 1.97
N ALA A 114 7.96 -10.59 1.40
CA ALA A 114 7.29 -11.12 0.22
C ALA A 114 8.11 -10.93 -1.05
N LEU A 115 8.80 -9.79 -1.17
CA LEU A 115 9.48 -9.35 -2.39
C LEU A 115 10.93 -9.85 -2.51
N ASP A 116 11.55 -10.33 -1.42
CA ASP A 116 12.96 -10.77 -1.37
C ASP A 116 13.15 -12.31 -1.54
N ARG A 117 12.11 -13.00 -2.04
CA ARG A 117 12.08 -14.48 -2.21
C ARG A 117 12.88 -15.08 -3.38
#